data_AF-A0A7C4CM59-F1
#
_entry.id   AF-A0A7C4CM59-F1
#
_cell.length_a   1.000
_cell.length_b   1.000
_cell.length_c   1.000
_cell.angle_alpha   90.00
_cell.angle_beta   90.00
_cell.angle_gamma   90.00
#
_symmetry.space_group_name_H-M   'P 1'
#
loop_
_entity.id
_entity.type
_entity.pdbx_description
1 polymer ?
#
loop_
_entity_poly.entity_id
_entity_poly.type
_entity_poly.pdbx_seq_one_letter_code
_entity_poly.pdbx_strand_id
1 'polypeptide(L)'
;MLALVVADATKGFSKEEIKKKSRINEKEFRELVKKGYLESVKTRGIVRYRTTEAGREYCIRKANSLKLIKYFRVKQVSDEAFLESLKSSYRSLLKTSPIAPYVKISDLRMKLTSELGISSEEFDRRIIELNNRNPYDIQLHVGSGEPSEGVKTARGVYHYVIIK
;
A
#
# COMPACT_ATOMS: atom_id res chain seq x y z
N MET A 1 -14.29 9.99 -16.55
CA MET A 1 -14.64 10.16 -15.12
C MET A 1 -15.05 8.79 -14.61
N LEU A 2 -14.30 8.16 -13.69
CA LEU A 2 -14.57 6.79 -13.24
C LEU A 2 -14.01 6.62 -11.81
N ALA A 3 -14.83 6.98 -10.83
CA ALA A 3 -14.46 7.09 -9.42
C ALA A 3 -14.42 5.74 -8.72
N LEU A 4 -13.33 5.00 -8.84
CA LEU A 4 -13.16 3.74 -8.10
C LEU A 4 -12.86 4.00 -6.61
N VAL A 5 -13.92 4.36 -5.89
CA VAL A 5 -13.98 4.47 -4.42
C VAL A 5 -14.10 3.07 -3.83
N VAL A 6 -13.08 2.22 -3.96
CA VAL A 6 -13.14 0.88 -3.38
C VAL A 6 -11.76 0.45 -2.85
N ALA A 7 -10.94 1.41 -2.43
CA ALA A 7 -9.61 1.11 -1.89
C ALA A 7 -9.64 0.34 -0.57
N ASP A 8 -10.73 0.41 0.21
CA ASP A 8 -10.62 0.12 1.63
C ASP A 8 -11.84 -0.58 2.27
N ALA A 9 -12.46 -1.51 1.54
CA ALA A 9 -13.46 -2.37 2.14
C ALA A 9 -12.99 -3.82 2.09
N THR A 10 -12.43 -4.32 3.20
CA THR A 10 -12.25 -5.75 3.49
C THR A 10 -13.53 -6.55 3.23
N LYS A 11 -14.70 -5.91 3.37
CA LYS A 11 -16.03 -6.50 3.16
C LYS A 11 -16.56 -6.40 1.71
N GLY A 12 -15.94 -5.60 0.84
CA GLY A 12 -16.43 -5.31 -0.52
C GLY A 12 -17.75 -4.51 -0.56
N PHE A 13 -18.17 -4.08 -1.75
CA PHE A 13 -19.43 -3.37 -2.00
C PHE A 13 -20.33 -4.14 -2.96
N SER A 14 -21.64 -3.91 -2.91
CA SER A 14 -22.56 -4.37 -3.95
C SER A 14 -22.30 -3.65 -5.27
N LYS A 15 -22.78 -4.24 -6.37
CA LYS A 15 -22.66 -3.66 -7.72
C LYS A 15 -23.33 -2.29 -7.80
N GLU A 16 -24.48 -2.13 -7.15
CA GLU A 16 -25.31 -0.94 -7.14
C GLU A 16 -24.62 0.18 -6.35
N GLU A 17 -23.98 -0.15 -5.24
CA GLU A 17 -23.15 0.80 -4.48
C GLU A 17 -21.96 1.29 -5.29
N ILE A 18 -21.28 0.40 -6.02
CA ILE A 18 -20.16 0.77 -6.89
C ILE A 18 -20.65 1.68 -8.01
N LYS A 19 -21.72 1.31 -8.73
CA LYS A 19 -22.28 2.15 -9.80
C LYS A 19 -22.66 3.55 -9.30
N LYS A 20 -23.29 3.64 -8.12
CA LYS A 20 -23.71 4.90 -7.51
C LYS A 20 -22.53 5.76 -7.04
N LYS A 21 -21.57 5.18 -6.30
CA LYS A 21 -20.40 5.91 -5.78
C LYS A 21 -19.42 6.29 -6.88
N SER A 22 -19.26 5.40 -7.86
CA SER A 22 -18.33 5.59 -8.96
C SER A 22 -18.88 6.47 -10.10
N ARG A 23 -20.20 6.68 -10.12
CA ARG A 23 -20.96 7.33 -11.19
C ARG A 23 -20.70 6.67 -12.55
N ILE A 24 -20.79 5.34 -12.57
CA ILE A 24 -20.50 4.52 -13.76
C ILE A 24 -21.74 3.76 -14.19
N ASN A 25 -21.85 3.53 -15.49
CA ASN A 25 -22.92 2.74 -16.06
C ASN A 25 -22.60 1.22 -16.02
N GLU A 26 -23.57 0.41 -16.45
CA GLU A 26 -23.43 -1.05 -16.49
C GLU A 26 -22.29 -1.53 -17.39
N LYS A 27 -22.08 -0.87 -18.53
CA LYS A 27 -21.05 -1.23 -19.51
C LYS A 27 -19.66 -1.00 -18.93
N GLU A 28 -19.45 0.16 -18.32
CA GLU A 28 -18.21 0.53 -17.65
C GLU A 28 -17.91 -0.40 -16.47
N PHE A 29 -18.93 -0.73 -15.65
CA PHE A 29 -18.76 -1.69 -14.55
C PHE A 29 -18.28 -3.07 -15.05
N ARG A 30 -18.92 -3.62 -16.08
CA ARG A 30 -18.52 -4.90 -16.67
C ARG A 30 -17.11 -4.86 -17.24
N GLU A 31 -16.71 -3.73 -17.82
CA GLU A 31 -15.37 -3.54 -18.35
C GLU A 31 -14.31 -3.55 -17.23
N LEU A 32 -14.59 -2.92 -16.08
CA LEU A 32 -13.71 -2.95 -14.91
C LEU A 32 -13.53 -4.38 -14.37
N VAL A 33 -14.61 -5.17 -14.31
CA VAL A 33 -14.54 -6.59 -13.92
C VAL A 33 -13.76 -7.40 -14.95
N LYS A 34 -14.04 -7.22 -16.25
CA LYS A 34 -13.35 -7.92 -17.34
C LYS A 34 -11.85 -7.61 -17.38
N LYS A 35 -11.46 -6.37 -17.07
CA LYS A 35 -10.06 -5.94 -16.98
C LYS A 35 -9.36 -6.36 -15.69
N GLY A 36 -10.07 -7.03 -14.77
CA GLY A 36 -9.50 -7.51 -13.52
C GLY A 36 -9.24 -6.42 -12.49
N TYR A 37 -9.86 -5.23 -12.62
CA TYR A 37 -9.73 -4.14 -11.65
C TYR A 37 -10.68 -4.30 -10.45
N LEU A 38 -11.74 -5.08 -10.65
CA LEU A 38 -12.67 -5.49 -9.61
C LEU A 38 -12.71 -7.02 -9.59
N GLU A 39 -12.63 -7.59 -8.40
CA GLU A 39 -12.86 -9.02 -8.17
C GLU A 39 -14.13 -9.21 -7.36
N SER A 40 -14.84 -10.32 -7.61
CA SER A 40 -16.03 -10.68 -6.84
C SER A 40 -15.65 -11.52 -5.63
N VAL A 41 -16.28 -11.22 -4.50
CA VAL A 41 -16.11 -11.90 -3.23
C VAL A 41 -17.50 -12.36 -2.78
N LYS A 42 -17.65 -13.66 -2.50
CA LYS A 42 -18.89 -14.20 -1.94
C LYS A 42 -18.79 -14.21 -0.43
N THR A 43 -19.66 -13.44 0.22
CA THR A 43 -19.78 -13.44 1.68
C THR A 43 -21.20 -13.82 2.05
N ARG A 44 -21.39 -14.98 2.71
CA ARG A 44 -22.70 -15.50 3.11
C ARG A 44 -23.74 -15.51 1.97
N GLY A 45 -23.34 -15.98 0.79
CA GLY A 45 -24.21 -16.06 -0.40
C GLY A 45 -24.41 -14.74 -1.16
N ILE A 46 -23.93 -13.61 -0.65
CA ILE A 46 -24.04 -12.30 -1.30
C ILE A 46 -22.76 -12.04 -2.11
N VAL A 47 -22.92 -11.70 -3.39
CA VAL A 47 -21.81 -11.28 -4.26
C VAL A 47 -21.49 -9.81 -3.98
N ARG A 48 -20.28 -9.56 -3.52
CA ARG A 48 -19.71 -8.22 -3.38
C ARG A 48 -18.49 -8.09 -4.27
N TYR A 49 -18.02 -6.86 -4.46
CA TYR A 49 -16.87 -6.56 -5.30
C TYR A 49 -15.87 -5.73 -4.51
N ARG A 50 -14.60 -6.06 -4.63
CA ARG A 50 -13.47 -5.28 -4.08
C ARG A 50 -12.50 -4.92 -5.19
N THR A 51 -11.73 -3.86 -4.99
CA THR A 51 -10.68 -3.46 -5.93
C THR A 51 -9.47 -4.37 -5.76
N THR A 52 -9.00 -4.92 -6.87
CA THR A 52 -7.75 -5.68 -6.93
C THR A 52 -6.54 -4.75 -6.83
N GLU A 53 -5.36 -5.31 -6.67
CA GLU A 53 -4.11 -4.53 -6.70
C GLU A 53 -3.95 -3.74 -8.00
N ALA A 54 -4.16 -4.40 -9.16
CA ALA A 54 -4.16 -3.75 -10.48
C ALA A 54 -5.22 -2.64 -10.58
N GLY A 55 -6.40 -2.85 -9.96
CA GLY A 55 -7.43 -1.82 -9.87
C GLY A 55 -6.99 -0.62 -9.03
N ARG A 56 -6.29 -0.84 -7.91
CA ARG A 56 -5.77 0.24 -7.05
C ARG A 56 -4.72 1.06 -7.78
N GLU A 57 -3.77 0.42 -8.46
CA GLU A 57 -2.76 1.11 -9.28
C GLU A 57 -3.41 1.94 -10.39
N TYR A 58 -4.41 1.38 -11.08
CA TYR A 58 -5.17 2.11 -12.10
C TYR A 58 -5.84 3.36 -11.53
N CYS A 59 -6.41 3.27 -10.32
CA CYS A 59 -7.01 4.42 -9.62
C CYS A 59 -5.98 5.49 -9.31
N ILE A 60 -4.84 5.10 -8.75
CA ILE A 60 -3.76 6.02 -8.37
C ILE A 60 -3.22 6.74 -9.61
N ARG A 61 -2.91 6.00 -10.68
CA ARG A 61 -2.39 6.57 -11.94
C ARG A 61 -3.38 7.52 -12.61
N LYS A 62 -4.68 7.28 -12.46
CA LYS A 62 -5.74 8.10 -13.06
C LYS A 62 -6.33 9.13 -12.10
N ALA A 63 -5.93 9.16 -10.83
CA ALA A 63 -6.48 10.04 -9.79
C ALA A 63 -6.44 11.53 -10.18
N ASN A 64 -5.33 11.96 -10.79
CA ASN A 64 -5.14 13.34 -11.27
C ASN A 64 -6.08 13.69 -12.44
N SER A 65 -6.33 12.74 -13.35
CA SER A 65 -7.19 12.93 -14.52
C SER A 65 -8.69 12.79 -14.23
N LEU A 66 -9.04 12.12 -13.13
CA LEU A 66 -10.43 11.73 -12.85
C LEU A 66 -11.10 12.55 -11.75
N LYS A 67 -10.45 13.58 -11.18
CA LYS A 67 -10.95 14.40 -10.04
C LYS A 67 -11.48 13.51 -8.88
N LEU A 68 -10.78 12.41 -8.59
CA LEU A 68 -11.19 11.38 -7.61
C LEU A 68 -10.70 11.63 -6.18
N ILE A 69 -10.13 12.81 -5.99
CA ILE A 69 -9.42 13.24 -4.78
C ILE A 69 -10.35 13.25 -3.54
N LYS A 70 -11.67 13.15 -3.71
CA LYS A 70 -12.62 13.15 -2.58
C LYS A 70 -12.69 11.85 -1.77
N TYR A 71 -12.14 10.73 -2.25
CA TYR A 71 -12.27 9.43 -1.58
C TYR A 71 -10.97 8.66 -1.36
N PHE A 72 -9.94 8.94 -2.16
CA PHE A 72 -8.58 8.68 -1.74
C PHE A 72 -8.11 9.97 -1.05
N ARG A 73 -8.23 10.04 0.27
CA ARG A 73 -7.16 10.73 1.00
C ARG A 73 -5.94 9.84 0.83
N VAL A 74 -5.28 9.90 -0.34
CA VAL A 74 -3.84 9.69 -0.37
C VAL A 74 -3.37 10.82 0.54
N LYS A 75 -3.16 10.51 1.83
CA LYS A 75 -2.40 11.43 2.66
C LYS A 75 -1.10 11.56 1.88
N GLN A 76 -0.86 12.74 1.32
CA GLN A 76 0.50 13.08 0.93
C GLN A 76 1.27 13.08 2.24
N VAL A 77 1.81 11.92 2.57
CA VAL A 77 2.68 11.77 3.72
C VAL A 77 3.95 12.46 3.31
N SER A 78 4.31 13.54 4.02
CA SER A 78 5.61 14.16 3.83
C SER A 78 6.70 13.17 4.23
N ASP A 79 7.92 13.39 3.76
CA ASP A 79 9.02 12.47 4.08
C ASP A 79 9.32 12.47 5.58
N GLU A 80 9.12 13.61 6.25
CA GLU A 80 9.23 13.75 7.71
C GLU A 80 8.15 12.95 8.44
N ALA A 81 6.89 13.04 8.00
CA ALA A 81 5.80 12.29 8.61
C ALA A 81 5.98 10.78 8.43
N PHE A 82 6.50 10.35 7.27
CA PHE A 82 6.82 8.94 7.03
C PHE A 82 7.97 8.49 7.94
N LEU A 83 9.03 9.29 8.06
CA LEU A 83 10.19 8.96 8.91
C LEU A 83 9.81 8.86 10.39
N GLU A 84 8.96 9.77 10.89
CA GLU A 84 8.46 9.73 12.27
C GLU A 84 7.61 8.47 12.52
N SER A 85 6.64 8.16 11.64
CA SER A 85 5.85 6.93 11.75
C SER A 85 6.74 5.68 11.65
N LEU A 86 7.78 5.70 10.80
CA LEU A 86 8.75 4.61 10.65
C LEU A 86 9.54 4.39 11.94
N LYS A 87 10.14 5.44 12.52
CA LYS A 87 10.88 5.37 13.78
C LYS A 87 9.99 4.91 14.93
N SER A 88 8.77 5.44 15.02
CA SER A 88 7.78 5.04 16.02
C SER A 88 7.41 3.55 15.91
N SER A 89 7.07 3.09 14.70
CA SER A 89 6.72 1.69 14.44
C SER A 89 7.89 0.74 14.74
N TYR A 90 9.11 1.13 14.36
CA TYR A 90 10.32 0.37 14.65
C TYR A 90 10.56 0.21 16.15
N ARG A 91 10.52 1.30 16.93
CA ARG A 91 10.66 1.26 18.40
C ARG A 91 9.57 0.40 19.05
N SER A 92 8.34 0.47 18.54
CA SER A 92 7.24 -0.36 19.02
C SER A 92 7.48 -1.84 18.76
N LEU A 93 7.98 -2.21 17.58
CA LEU A 93 8.22 -3.61 17.21
C LEU A 93 9.48 -4.18 17.86
N LEU A 94 10.50 -3.36 18.11
CA LEU A 94 11.69 -3.74 18.87
C LEU A 94 11.36 -4.28 20.26
N LYS A 95 10.39 -3.68 20.96
CA LYS A 95 9.95 -4.13 22.29
C LYS A 95 9.40 -5.55 22.30
N THR A 96 8.89 -6.01 21.16
CA THR A 96 8.26 -7.32 20.99
C THR A 96 9.11 -8.26 20.12
N SER A 97 10.28 -7.82 19.66
CA SER A 97 11.11 -8.60 18.76
C SER A 97 11.86 -9.69 19.53
N PRO A 98 11.79 -10.96 19.10
CA PRO A 98 12.56 -12.05 19.71
C PRO A 98 14.06 -11.95 19.44
N ILE A 99 14.49 -11.04 18.55
CA ILE A 99 15.86 -10.92 18.05
C ILE A 99 16.28 -9.44 18.01
N ALA A 100 16.12 -8.70 19.12
CA ALA A 100 16.61 -7.33 19.22
C ALA A 100 18.13 -7.26 18.90
N PRO A 101 18.61 -6.24 18.18
CA PRO A 101 17.95 -5.01 17.74
C PRO A 101 17.29 -5.11 16.35
N TYR A 102 16.89 -6.29 15.89
CA TYR A 102 16.36 -6.50 14.53
C TYR A 102 14.83 -6.60 14.53
N VAL A 103 14.21 -6.01 13.51
CA VAL A 103 12.77 -6.12 13.23
C VAL A 103 12.62 -6.60 11.79
N LYS A 104 11.69 -7.53 11.54
CA LYS A 104 11.40 -7.98 10.17
C LYS A 104 10.79 -6.84 9.37
N ILE A 105 11.28 -6.63 8.15
CA ILE A 105 10.78 -5.58 7.27
C ILE A 105 9.33 -5.83 6.86
N SER A 106 8.89 -7.08 6.73
CA SER A 106 7.48 -7.42 6.52
C SER A 106 6.55 -6.79 7.56
N ASP A 107 6.97 -6.76 8.83
CA ASP A 107 6.14 -6.29 9.94
C ASP A 107 6.03 -4.76 9.91
N LEU A 108 7.15 -4.08 9.62
CA LEU A 108 7.17 -2.63 9.38
C LEU A 108 6.32 -2.25 8.18
N ARG A 109 6.52 -2.96 7.06
CA ARG A 109 5.79 -2.76 5.81
C ARG A 109 4.29 -2.91 6.04
N MET A 110 3.84 -4.01 6.65
CA MET A 110 2.42 -4.23 6.97
C MET A 110 1.85 -3.12 7.86
N LYS A 111 2.56 -2.73 8.92
CA LYS A 111 2.10 -1.71 9.85
C LYS A 111 1.97 -0.33 9.19
N LEU A 112 2.98 0.09 8.45
CA LEU A 112 3.02 1.42 7.83
C LEU A 112 2.14 1.53 6.60
N THR A 113 2.04 0.48 5.77
CA THR A 113 1.10 0.45 4.64
C THR A 113 -0.35 0.59 5.12
N SER A 114 -0.70 -0.06 6.24
CA SER A 114 -2.01 0.05 6.88
C SER A 114 -2.24 1.44 7.50
N GLU A 115 -1.29 1.96 8.27
CA GLU A 115 -1.42 3.24 8.98
C GLU A 115 -1.45 4.46 8.04
N LEU A 116 -0.59 4.44 7.01
CA LEU A 116 -0.38 5.55 6.10
C LEU A 116 -1.17 5.43 4.80
N GLY A 117 -1.76 4.26 4.52
CA GLY A 117 -2.51 3.99 3.29
C GLY A 117 -1.64 4.01 2.04
N ILE A 118 -0.39 3.55 2.14
CA ILE A 118 0.59 3.47 1.05
C ILE A 118 0.75 2.02 0.56
N SER A 119 1.23 1.82 -0.67
CA SER A 119 1.55 0.48 -1.18
C SER A 119 2.89 -0.04 -0.63
N SER A 120 3.13 -1.34 -0.81
CA SER A 120 4.41 -1.96 -0.45
C SER A 120 5.56 -1.42 -1.30
N GLU A 121 5.35 -1.16 -2.59
CA GLU A 121 6.38 -0.54 -3.44
C GLU A 121 6.68 0.89 -3.01
N GLU A 122 5.65 1.65 -2.62
CA GLU A 122 5.83 3.03 -2.14
C GLU A 122 6.59 3.07 -0.82
N PHE A 123 6.34 2.11 0.08
CA PHE A 123 7.14 1.92 1.30
C PHE A 123 8.61 1.66 0.95
N ASP A 124 8.89 0.65 0.11
CA ASP A 124 10.24 0.27 -0.29
C ASP A 124 10.96 1.45 -0.98
N ARG A 125 10.27 2.18 -1.88
CA ARG A 125 10.78 3.37 -2.56
C ARG A 125 11.18 4.46 -1.56
N ARG A 126 10.32 4.77 -0.60
CA ARG A 126 10.58 5.82 0.40
C ARG A 126 11.73 5.47 1.34
N ILE A 127 11.88 4.20 1.72
CA ILE A 127 13.02 3.74 2.50
C ILE A 127 14.34 4.00 1.74
N ILE A 128 14.38 3.66 0.45
CA ILE A 128 15.55 3.89 -0.40
C ILE A 128 15.83 5.40 -0.54
N GLU A 129 14.80 6.21 -0.79
CA GLU A 129 14.93 7.67 -0.93
C GLU A 129 15.44 8.32 0.36
N LEU A 130 14.93 7.91 1.52
CA LEU A 130 15.38 8.39 2.82
C LEU A 130 16.80 7.96 3.14
N ASN A 131 17.18 6.71 2.85
CA ASN A 131 18.56 6.25 2.98
C ASN A 131 19.52 7.07 2.09
N ASN A 132 19.14 7.35 0.84
CA ASN A 132 19.96 8.15 -0.08
C ASN A 132 20.11 9.61 0.39
N ARG A 133 19.08 10.20 1.01
CA ARG A 133 19.15 11.56 1.56
C ARG A 133 19.93 11.64 2.85
N ASN A 134 19.69 10.71 3.78
CA ASN A 134 20.38 10.65 5.05
C ASN A 134 20.65 9.20 5.50
N PRO A 135 21.82 8.64 5.15
CA PRO A 135 22.21 7.29 5.56
C PRO A 135 22.38 7.10 7.08
N TYR A 136 22.37 8.18 7.87
CA TYR A 136 22.44 8.08 9.33
C TYR A 136 21.11 7.66 9.96
N ASP A 137 19.98 8.08 9.39
CA ASP A 137 18.65 7.76 9.92
C ASP A 137 18.20 6.35 9.53
N ILE A 138 18.58 5.92 8.32
CA ILE A 138 18.23 4.62 7.75
C ILE A 138 19.46 4.05 7.09
N GLN A 139 19.86 2.83 7.47
CA GLN A 139 20.96 2.10 6.85
C GLN A 139 20.45 0.86 6.14
N LEU A 140 20.84 0.69 4.88
CA LEU A 140 20.57 -0.48 4.07
C LEU A 140 21.79 -1.38 4.03
N HIS A 141 21.67 -2.59 4.56
CA HIS A 141 22.73 -3.61 4.53
C HIS A 141 22.38 -4.67 3.50
N VAL A 142 23.30 -4.96 2.58
CA VAL A 142 23.12 -6.00 1.58
C VAL A 142 22.98 -7.35 2.28
N GLY A 143 21.88 -8.04 2.02
CA GLY A 143 21.56 -9.32 2.62
C GLY A 143 21.24 -10.38 1.56
N SER A 144 21.53 -11.63 1.86
CA SER A 144 21.04 -12.80 1.11
C SER A 144 19.65 -13.24 1.55
N GLY A 145 18.89 -12.36 2.21
CA GLY A 145 17.64 -12.67 2.88
C GLY A 145 16.45 -12.88 1.94
N GLU A 146 15.38 -13.45 2.48
CA GLU A 146 14.11 -13.64 1.79
C GLU A 146 13.36 -12.31 1.57
N PRO A 147 12.37 -12.24 0.63
CA PRO A 147 11.59 -11.04 0.38
C PRO A 147 10.84 -10.45 1.60
N SER A 148 10.62 -11.29 2.61
CA SER A 148 10.01 -10.96 3.89
C SER A 148 10.95 -10.17 4.82
N GLU A 149 12.26 -10.28 4.62
CA GLU A 149 13.27 -9.74 5.53
C GLU A 149 13.93 -8.44 5.05
N GLY A 150 13.69 -8.04 3.81
CA GLY A 150 14.36 -6.89 3.21
C GLY A 150 13.52 -6.02 2.29
N VAL A 151 14.09 -4.87 1.96
CA VAL A 151 13.58 -3.94 0.94
C VAL A 151 14.17 -4.34 -0.41
N LYS A 152 13.30 -4.50 -1.41
CA LYS A 152 13.74 -4.89 -2.76
C LYS A 152 14.33 -3.66 -3.47
N THR A 153 15.57 -3.76 -3.90
CA THR A 153 16.24 -2.74 -4.70
C THR A 153 16.35 -3.14 -6.17
N ALA A 154 16.91 -2.26 -7.01
CA ALA A 154 17.22 -2.57 -8.39
C ALA A 154 18.08 -3.84 -8.49
N ARG A 155 17.82 -4.67 -9.51
CA ARG A 155 18.51 -5.96 -9.75
C ARG A 155 18.15 -7.12 -8.80
N GLY A 156 17.05 -7.01 -8.04
CA GLY A 156 16.52 -8.13 -7.25
C GLY A 156 17.27 -8.41 -5.95
N VAL A 157 18.06 -7.44 -5.47
CA VAL A 157 18.81 -7.54 -4.21
C VAL A 157 17.95 -7.05 -3.05
N TYR A 158 17.90 -7.82 -1.98
CA TYR A 158 17.19 -7.48 -0.74
C TYR A 158 18.15 -6.86 0.27
N HIS A 159 17.72 -5.75 0.88
CA HIS A 159 18.51 -5.07 1.90
C HIS A 159 17.80 -5.14 3.25
N TYR A 160 18.55 -5.51 4.28
CA TYR A 160 18.11 -5.36 5.67
C TYR A 160 18.12 -3.87 6.02
N VAL A 161 17.08 -3.40 6.70
CA VAL A 161 16.95 -2.00 7.09
C VAL A 161 17.22 -1.87 8.58
N ILE A 162 18.21 -1.04 8.92
CA ILE A 162 18.45 -0.61 10.31
C ILE A 162 18.00 0.83 10.41
N ILE A 163 17.07 1.10 11.33
CA ILE A 163 16.51 2.42 11.57
C ILE A 163 17.09 2.93 12.90
N LYS A 164 17.68 4.14 12.89
CA LYS A 164 18.29 4.76 14.08
C LYS A 164 17.39 5.82 14.72
#